data_AF-A0A959NCS0-F1
#
_entry.id   AF-A0A959NCS0-F1
#
_cell.length_a   1.000
_cell.length_b   1.000
_cell.length_c   1.000
_cell.angle_alpha   90.00
_cell.angle_beta   90.00
_cell.angle_gamma   90.00
#
_symmetry.space_group_name_H-M   'P 1'
#
loop_
_entity.id
_entity.type
_entity.pdbx_description
1 polymer ?
#
loop_
_entity_poly.entity_id
_entity_poly.type
_entity_poly.pdbx_seq_one_letter_code
_entity_poly.pdbx_strand_id
1 'polypeptide(L)' 'MSTLLNQIDKELLPRHIAIIMDGNGRWAKEKGEDRLYGHFHGVESVRNIVEGCAEMGIE' A
#
# COMPACT_ATOMS: atom_id res chain seq x y z
N MET A 1 -10.27 -2.99 10.76
CA MET A 1 -9.26 -1.91 10.73
C MET A 1 -9.10 -1.16 12.06
N SER A 2 -10.11 -1.09 12.94
CA SER A 2 -10.09 -0.23 14.12
C SER A 2 -9.06 -0.58 15.22
N THR A 3 -8.66 -1.84 15.37
CA THR A 3 -7.82 -2.27 16.50
C THR A 3 -6.33 -1.95 16.37
N LEU A 4 -5.79 -1.90 15.15
CA LEU A 4 -4.38 -1.57 14.89
C LEU A 4 -4.14 -0.06 14.90
N LEU A 5 -5.03 0.73 14.31
CA LEU A 5 -4.92 2.18 14.26
C LEU A 5 -4.89 2.81 15.67
N ASN A 6 -5.63 2.25 16.62
CA ASN A 6 -5.66 2.71 18.01
C ASN A 6 -4.34 2.47 18.78
N GLN A 7 -3.43 1.65 18.24
CA GLN A 7 -2.13 1.36 18.86
C GLN A 7 -1.01 2.25 18.32
N ILE A 8 -1.30 3.09 17.32
CA ILE A 8 -0.31 3.97 16.69
C ILE A 8 -0.29 5.29 17.46
N ASP A 9 0.88 5.67 17.95
CA ASP A 9 1.10 7.00 18.49
C ASP A 9 1.15 8.02 17.34
N LYS A 10 0.13 8.88 17.28
CA LYS A 10 -0.02 9.88 16.22
C LYS A 10 1.04 10.97 16.29
N GLU A 11 1.63 11.23 17.46
CA GLU A 11 2.68 12.23 17.64
C GLU A 11 4.02 11.78 17.02
N LEU A 12 4.17 10.49 16.73
CA LEU A 12 5.38 9.89 16.17
C LEU A 12 5.22 9.46 14.70
N LEU A 13 4.16 9.90 14.02
CA LEU A 13 3.96 9.56 12.61
C LEU A 13 5.05 10.20 11.72
N PRO A 14 5.57 9.46 10.73
CA PRO A 14 6.47 10.03 9.75
C PRO A 14 5.73 11.06 8.91
N ARG A 15 6.40 12.18 8.63
CA ARG A 15 5.85 13.23 7.77
C ARG A 15 5.90 12.91 6.28
N HIS A 16 6.68 11.92 5.87
CA HIS A 16 6.82 11.52 4.47
C HIS A 16 7.26 10.07 4.40
N ILE A 17 6.61 9.30 3.52
CA ILE A 17 6.92 7.89 3.29
C ILE A 17 7.18 7.71 1.79
N ALA A 18 8.29 7.05 1.46
CA ALA A 18 8.59 6.63 0.09
C ALA A 18 8.54 5.11 0.00
N ILE A 19 7.80 4.58 -0.97
CA ILE A 19 7.60 3.14 -1.18
C ILE A 19 8.02 2.78 -2.60
N ILE A 20 8.89 1.78 -2.74
CA ILE A 20 9.21 1.18 -4.03
C ILE A 20 8.26 0.00 -4.25
N MET A 21 7.34 0.13 -5.19
CA MET A 21 6.39 -0.93 -5.53
C MET A 21 6.98 -1.90 -6.57
N ASP A 22 7.80 -2.83 -6.10
CA ASP A 22 8.31 -3.93 -6.92
C ASP A 22 7.47 -5.21 -6.75
N GLY A 23 7.55 -6.11 -7.72
CA GLY A 23 7.04 -7.48 -7.58
C GLY A 23 5.73 -7.77 -8.29
N ASN A 24 5.04 -6.78 -8.87
CA ASN A 24 3.77 -6.98 -9.59
C ASN A 24 3.84 -8.10 -10.65
N GLY A 25 4.94 -8.14 -11.43
CA GLY A 25 5.14 -9.19 -12.43
C GLY A 25 5.41 -10.57 -11.83
N ARG A 26 6.17 -10.66 -10.71
CA ARG A 26 6.39 -11.93 -9.99
C ARG A 26 5.07 -12.45 -9.41
N TRP A 27 4.30 -11.55 -8.79
CA TRP A 27 2.99 -11.85 -8.22
C TRP A 27 2.01 -12.36 -9.27
N ALA A 28 1.94 -11.73 -10.45
CA ALA A 28 1.09 -12.21 -11.55
C ALA A 28 1.50 -13.61 -12.01
N LYS A 29 2.80 -13.86 -12.16
CA LYS A 29 3.34 -15.16 -12.57
C LYS A 29 2.99 -16.27 -11.58
N GLU A 30 3.06 -16.01 -10.27
CA GLU A 30 2.66 -16.96 -9.22
C GLU A 30 1.17 -17.32 -9.27
N LYS A 31 0.35 -16.46 -9.86
CA LYS A 31 -1.08 -16.68 -10.09
C LYS A 31 -1.40 -17.30 -11.45
N GLY A 32 -0.39 -17.55 -12.30
CA GLY A 32 -0.58 -18.04 -13.66
C GLY A 32 -1.08 -16.98 -14.64
N GLU A 33 -0.94 -15.70 -14.29
CA GLU A 33 -1.48 -14.56 -15.03
C GLU A 33 -0.37 -13.78 -15.75
N ASP A 34 -0.76 -12.96 -16.74
CA ASP A 34 0.18 -12.07 -17.43
C ASP A 34 0.58 -10.86 -16.56
N ARG A 35 1.75 -10.28 -16.83
CA ARG A 35 2.32 -9.15 -16.11
C ARG A 35 1.37 -7.96 -16.00
N LEU A 36 0.57 -7.68 -17.03
CA LEU A 36 -0.42 -6.59 -17.01
C LEU A 36 -1.46 -6.76 -15.91
N TYR A 37 -1.85 -8.00 -15.61
CA TYR A 37 -2.77 -8.31 -14.50
C TYR A 37 -2.16 -7.87 -13.16
N GLY A 38 -0.88 -8.16 -12.93
CA GLY A 38 -0.16 -7.71 -11.74
C GLY A 38 -0.07 -6.18 -11.65
N HIS A 39 0.14 -5.48 -12.76
CA HIS A 39 0.14 -4.01 -12.75
C HIS A 39 -1.23 -3.43 -12.38
N PHE A 40 -2.31 -4.02 -12.87
CA PHE A 40 -3.68 -3.61 -12.51
C PHE A 40 -3.94 -3.74 -11.01
N HIS A 41 -3.54 -4.87 -10.41
CA HIS A 41 -3.60 -5.07 -8.95
C HIS A 41 -2.68 -4.12 -8.17
N GLY A 42 -1.56 -3.72 -8.78
CA GLY A 42 -0.69 -2.68 -8.24
C GLY A 42 -1.40 -1.33 -8.06
N VAL A 43 -2.35 -0.97 -8.94
CA VAL A 43 -3.11 0.28 -8.83
C VAL A 43 -3.99 0.29 -7.58
N GLU A 44 -4.71 -0.80 -7.31
CA GLU A 44 -5.52 -0.93 -6.09
C GLU A 44 -4.63 -0.89 -4.83
N SER A 45 -3.43 -1.47 -4.91
CA SER A 45 -2.46 -1.40 -3.81
C SER A 45 -2.02 0.04 -3.53
N VAL A 46 -1.73 0.84 -4.56
CA VAL A 46 -1.43 2.28 -4.41
C VAL A 46 -2.57 3.00 -3.75
N ARG A 47 -3.80 2.78 -4.24
CA ARG A 47 -5.00 3.46 -3.73
C ARG A 47 -5.15 3.22 -2.23
N ASN A 48 -5.10 1.95 -1.80
CA ASN A 48 -5.24 1.57 -0.40
C ASN A 48 -4.15 2.20 0.49
N ILE A 49 -2.91 2.30 -0.02
CA ILE A 49 -1.80 2.93 0.71
C ILE A 49 -2.05 4.43 0.88
N VAL A 50 -2.42 5.13 -0.20
CA VAL A 50 -2.66 6.58 -0.17
C VAL A 50 -3.85 6.92 0.73
N GLU A 51 -4.94 6.17 0.62
CA GLU A 51 -6.12 6.34 1.48
C GLU A 51 -5.76 6.09 2.95
N GLY A 52 -5.02 5.02 3.26
CA GLY A 52 -4.56 4.73 4.61
C GLY A 52 -3.64 5.83 5.18
N CYS A 53 -2.72 6.37 4.37
CA CYS A 53 -1.86 7.48 4.78
C CYS A 53 -2.68 8.73 5.10
N ALA A 54 -3.67 9.06 4.26
CA ALA A 54 -4.56 10.19 4.46
C ALA A 54 -5.42 10.03 5.73
N GLU A 55 -5.98 8.85 5.99
CA GLU A 55 -6.75 8.55 7.21
C GLU A 55 -5.90 8.66 8.48
N MET A 56 -4.61 8.31 8.39
CA MET A 56 -3.67 8.40 9.51
C MET A 56 -3.16 9.83 9.74
N GLY A 57 -3.28 10.74 8.77
CA GLY A 57 -2.78 12.11 8.83
C GLY A 57 -1.29 12.24 8.47
N ILE A 58 -0.79 11.35 7.61
CA ILE A 58 0.56 11.46 7.03
C ILE A 58 0.53 12.56 5.94
N GLU A 59 1.53 13.45 5.95
CA GLU A 59 1.64 14.63 5.07
C GLU A 59 2.26 14.36 3.68
#